data_AF-A0A5J4P6R1-F1
#
_entry.id   AF-A0A5J4P6R1-F1
#
_cell.length_a   1.000
_cell.length_b   1.000
_cell.length_c   1.000
_cell.angle_alpha   90.00
_cell.angle_beta   90.00
_cell.angle_gamma   90.00
#
_symmetry.space_group_name_H-M   'P 1'
#
loop_
_entity.id
_entity.type
_entity.pdbx_description
1 polymer ?
#
loop_
_entity_poly.entity_id
_entity_poly.type
_entity_poly.pdbx_seq_one_letter_code
_entity_poly.pdbx_strand_id
1 'polypeptide(L)'
;YCFGKYPYICHGYLGAELMRKEGFPRHAQVCERHTGAGLSLNEIIKQQLPIPHREMVPQSMEEQIICFADKFFSKTHLEEEKSIKQIHKSIVRYGKEGLTRFLAWEKAFL
;
A
#
# COMPACT_ATOMS: atom_id res chain seq x y z
N TYR A 1 15.45 4.28 -10.58
CA TYR A 1 16.02 3.35 -9.57
C TYR A 1 16.05 4.06 -8.21
N CYS A 2 15.82 3.33 -7.11
CA CYS A 2 15.91 3.87 -5.75
C CYS A 2 17.31 3.58 -5.18
N PHE A 3 18.00 4.61 -4.68
CA PHE A 3 19.37 4.52 -4.15
C PHE A 3 19.42 4.66 -2.62
N GLY A 4 18.27 4.51 -1.95
CA GLY A 4 18.18 4.60 -0.50
C GLY A 4 18.84 3.41 0.21
N LYS A 5 19.21 3.62 1.47
CA LYS A 5 19.82 2.58 2.33
C LYS A 5 18.91 1.36 2.56
N TYR A 6 17.60 1.55 2.52
CA TYR A 6 16.62 0.51 2.85
C TYR A 6 15.96 -0.05 1.58
N PRO A 7 15.53 -1.33 1.61
CA PRO A 7 14.68 -1.89 0.56
C PRO A 7 13.45 -1.01 0.32
N TYR A 8 13.04 -0.91 -0.94
CA TYR A 8 11.95 -0.02 -1.33
C TYR A 8 10.65 -0.26 -0.52
N ILE A 9 10.32 -1.50 -0.17
CA ILE A 9 9.13 -1.84 0.64
C ILE A 9 9.09 -1.09 1.99
N CYS A 10 10.24 -0.72 2.54
CA CYS A 10 10.35 -0.01 3.81
C CYS A 10 9.84 1.43 3.76
N HIS A 11 9.62 2.00 2.57
CA HIS A 11 9.21 3.41 2.43
C HIS A 11 7.88 3.72 3.15
N GLY A 12 6.97 2.74 3.25
CA GLY A 12 5.69 2.92 3.93
C GLY A 12 5.87 3.24 5.43
N TYR A 13 6.49 2.34 6.18
CA TYR A 13 6.68 2.54 7.62
C TYR A 13 7.69 3.65 7.94
N LEU A 14 8.77 3.80 7.14
CA LEU A 14 9.75 4.87 7.34
C LEU A 14 9.13 6.24 7.08
N GLY A 15 8.31 6.36 6.03
CA GLY A 15 7.52 7.56 5.77
C GLY A 15 6.53 7.85 6.90
N ALA A 16 5.91 6.81 7.46
CA ALA A 16 5.05 6.96 8.63
C ALA A 16 5.80 7.47 9.87
N GLU A 17 7.01 6.97 10.14
CA GLU A 17 7.85 7.49 11.23
C GLU A 17 8.22 8.96 11.03
N LEU A 18 8.55 9.36 9.79
CA LEU A 18 8.80 10.75 9.45
C LEU A 18 7.54 11.61 9.71
N MET A 19 6.39 11.23 9.18
CA MET A 19 5.13 11.96 9.39
C MET A 19 4.76 12.09 10.87
N ARG A 20 5.02 11.07 11.69
CA ARG A 20 4.80 11.16 13.15
C ARG A 20 5.74 12.19 13.80
N LYS A 21 7.01 12.24 13.40
CA LYS A 21 7.98 13.22 13.92
C LYS A 21 7.61 14.66 13.55
N GLU A 22 7.04 14.85 12.36
CA GLU A 22 6.56 16.15 11.87
C GLU A 22 5.18 16.56 12.44
N GLY A 23 4.57 15.76 13.33
CA GLY A 23 3.29 16.09 13.95
C GLY A 23 2.05 15.72 13.12
N PHE A 24 2.18 14.82 12.14
CA PHE A 24 1.10 14.39 11.24
C PHE A 24 0.71 12.90 11.43
N PRO A 25 0.17 12.50 12.60
CA PRO A 25 -0.09 11.09 12.92
C PRO A 25 -1.13 10.42 12.02
N ARG A 26 -2.12 11.16 11.50
CA ARG A 26 -3.12 10.62 10.55
C ARG A 26 -2.50 10.30 9.19
N HIS A 27 -1.66 11.19 8.67
CA HIS A 27 -0.94 10.96 7.42
C HIS A 27 0.04 9.79 7.54
N ALA A 28 0.64 9.60 8.73
CA ALA A 28 1.49 8.45 8.99
C ALA A 28 0.76 7.11 8.80
N GLN A 29 -0.53 7.02 9.14
CA GLN A 29 -1.33 5.80 8.91
C GLN A 29 -1.48 5.52 7.41
N VAL A 30 -1.75 6.55 6.61
CA VAL A 30 -1.79 6.45 5.15
C VAL A 30 -0.44 5.96 4.61
N CYS A 31 0.66 6.59 5.01
CA CYS A 31 2.00 6.16 4.60
C CYS A 31 2.29 4.69 4.97
N GLU A 32 1.93 4.26 6.17
CA GLU A 32 2.21 2.89 6.63
C GLU A 32 1.38 1.83 5.89
N ARG A 33 0.14 2.14 5.52
CA ARG A 33 -0.86 1.15 5.11
C ARG A 33 -1.21 1.17 3.62
N HIS A 34 -0.68 2.11 2.84
CA HIS A 34 -1.00 2.22 1.40
C HIS A 34 -0.33 1.17 0.51
N THR A 35 0.71 0.48 0.99
CA THR A 35 1.51 -0.39 0.12
C THR A 35 0.69 -1.59 -0.37
N GLY A 36 0.63 -1.76 -1.70
CA GLY A 36 -0.17 -2.82 -2.29
C GLY A 36 -1.65 -2.54 -2.12
N ALA A 37 -2.38 -3.41 -1.43
CA ALA A 37 -3.75 -3.18 -0.99
C ALA A 37 -3.83 -3.29 0.54
N GLY A 38 -2.79 -2.80 1.23
CA GLY A 38 -2.48 -3.13 2.61
C GLY A 38 -1.76 -4.47 2.75
N LEU A 39 -0.91 -4.58 3.77
CA LEU A 39 -0.13 -5.77 4.11
C LEU A 39 -0.60 -6.33 5.45
N SER A 40 -1.15 -7.55 5.45
CA SER A 40 -1.54 -8.20 6.69
C SER A 40 -0.35 -8.70 7.48
N LEU A 41 -0.50 -8.84 8.80
CA LEU A 41 0.56 -9.42 9.64
C LEU A 41 0.99 -10.81 9.13
N ASN A 42 0.03 -11.60 8.69
CA ASN A 42 0.28 -12.93 8.11
C ASN A 42 1.06 -12.84 6.80
N GLU A 43 0.71 -11.90 5.90
CA GLU A 43 1.45 -11.67 4.65
C GLU A 43 2.90 -11.26 4.94
N ILE A 44 3.11 -10.35 5.89
CA ILE A 44 4.44 -9.87 6.31
C ILE A 44 5.31 -11.02 6.81
N ILE A 45 4.79 -11.85 7.71
CA ILE A 45 5.52 -12.98 8.28
C ILE A 45 5.80 -14.04 7.21
N LYS A 46 4.77 -14.45 6.45
CA LYS A 46 4.89 -15.52 5.45
C LYS A 46 5.88 -15.19 4.34
N GLN A 47 5.92 -13.92 3.92
CA GLN A 47 6.84 -13.44 2.88
C GLN A 47 8.18 -12.97 3.44
N GLN A 48 8.38 -13.03 4.77
CA GLN A 48 9.60 -12.56 5.46
C GLN A 48 9.97 -11.12 5.06
N LEU A 49 8.97 -10.24 5.02
CA LEU A 49 9.18 -8.86 4.59
C LEU A 49 10.04 -8.11 5.63
N PRO A 50 11.03 -7.30 5.21
CA PRO A 50 11.93 -6.57 6.11
C PRO A 50 11.28 -5.30 6.69
N ILE A 51 10.06 -5.42 7.20
CA ILE A 51 9.26 -4.33 7.79
C ILE A 51 8.72 -4.75 9.17
N PRO A 52 8.26 -3.83 10.03
CA PRO A 52 7.72 -4.19 11.33
C PRO A 52 6.59 -5.23 11.25
N HIS A 53 6.62 -6.25 12.11
CA HIS A 53 5.60 -7.30 12.16
C HIS A 53 4.35 -6.80 12.90
N ARG A 54 3.47 -6.09 12.19
CA ARG A 54 2.15 -5.66 12.69
C ARG A 54 1.16 -5.56 11.54
N GLU A 55 -0.13 -5.48 11.87
CA GLU A 55 -1.20 -5.30 10.89
C GLU A 55 -1.06 -3.92 10.19
N MET A 56 -0.84 -3.92 8.87
CA MET A 56 -0.61 -2.71 8.05
C MET A 56 -1.62 -2.64 6.90
N VAL A 57 -2.90 -2.83 7.22
CA VAL A 57 -4.02 -2.68 6.27
C VAL A 57 -4.77 -1.36 6.49
N PRO A 58 -5.28 -0.70 5.42
CA PRO A 58 -6.06 0.52 5.54
C PRO A 58 -7.29 0.36 6.42
N GLN A 59 -7.52 1.30 7.33
CA GLN A 59 -8.66 1.26 8.25
C GLN A 59 -9.68 2.37 7.98
N SER A 60 -9.25 3.63 7.94
CA SER A 60 -10.14 4.76 7.66
C SER A 60 -10.52 4.87 6.18
N MET A 61 -11.54 5.67 5.88
CA MET A 61 -11.93 5.96 4.51
C MET A 61 -10.81 6.65 3.73
N GLU A 62 -10.10 7.59 4.35
CA GLU A 62 -8.96 8.30 3.74
C GLU A 62 -7.81 7.35 3.45
N GLU A 63 -7.51 6.40 4.34
CA GLU A 63 -6.50 5.38 4.09
C GLU A 63 -6.90 4.47 2.91
N GLN A 64 -8.16 4.06 2.86
CA GLN A 64 -8.68 3.14 1.83
C GLN A 64 -8.71 3.80 0.45
N ILE A 65 -9.24 5.03 0.34
CA ILE A 65 -9.35 5.71 -0.95
C ILE A 65 -7.97 6.04 -1.53
N ILE A 66 -7.01 6.45 -0.69
CA ILE A 66 -5.64 6.72 -1.14
C ILE A 66 -4.95 5.41 -1.56
N CYS A 67 -5.08 4.34 -0.78
CA CYS A 67 -4.50 3.03 -1.13
C CYS A 67 -5.09 2.48 -2.45
N PHE A 68 -6.40 2.66 -2.66
CA PHE A 68 -7.07 2.30 -3.90
C PHE A 68 -6.55 3.13 -5.08
N ALA A 69 -6.53 4.47 -4.97
CA ALA A 69 -6.09 5.36 -6.03
C ALA A 69 -4.61 5.16 -6.42
N ASP A 70 -3.71 4.88 -5.45
CA ASP A 70 -2.28 4.63 -5.70
C ASP A 70 -2.05 3.44 -6.67
N LYS A 71 -3.00 2.49 -6.74
CA LYS A 71 -2.88 1.33 -7.63
C LYS A 71 -2.99 1.68 -9.11
N PHE A 72 -3.68 2.77 -9.45
CA PHE A 72 -3.94 3.16 -10.83
C PHE A 72 -2.72 3.74 -11.52
N PHE A 73 -1.82 4.38 -10.78
CA PHE A 73 -0.65 5.03 -11.36
C PHE A 73 0.64 4.25 -11.09
N SER A 74 1.68 4.57 -11.85
CA SER A 74 3.02 4.02 -11.66
C SER A 74 4.02 5.15 -11.40
N LYS A 75 5.19 4.82 -10.87
CA LYS A 75 6.25 5.81 -10.63
C LYS A 75 7.09 6.13 -11.88
N THR A 76 6.75 5.56 -13.03
CA THR A 76 7.52 5.68 -14.29
C THR A 76 6.69 6.26 -15.43
N HIS A 77 5.43 5.86 -15.54
CA HIS A 77 4.46 6.42 -16.49
C HIS A 77 3.36 7.08 -15.65
N LEU A 78 3.56 8.36 -15.33
CA LEU A 78 2.69 9.12 -14.42
C LEU A 78 1.38 9.56 -15.09
N GLU A 79 1.39 9.72 -16.40
CA GLU A 79 0.24 10.14 -17.20
C GLU A 79 -0.63 8.96 -17.66
N GLU A 80 -0.16 7.73 -17.44
CA GLU A 80 -0.86 6.52 -17.86
C GLU A 80 -1.57 5.86 -16.68
N GLU A 81 -2.89 5.82 -16.77
CA GLU A 81 -3.73 5.08 -15.85
C GLU A 81 -3.74 3.59 -16.20
N LYS A 82 -3.49 2.73 -15.21
CA LYS A 82 -3.60 1.28 -15.36
C LYS A 82 -5.06 0.88 -15.39
N SER A 83 -5.40 0.00 -16.33
CA SER A 83 -6.69 -0.69 -16.33
C SER A 83 -6.87 -1.56 -15.09
N ILE A 84 -8.12 -1.74 -14.66
CA ILE A 84 -8.51 -2.66 -13.56
C ILE A 84 -7.90 -4.05 -13.75
N LYS A 85 -7.90 -4.58 -14.98
CA LYS A 85 -7.32 -5.88 -15.31
C LYS A 85 -5.81 -5.94 -15.04
N GLN A 86 -5.07 -4.87 -15.33
CA GLN A 86 -3.65 -4.78 -14.99
C GLN A 86 -3.43 -4.69 -13.48
N ILE A 87 -4.28 -3.92 -12.78
CA ILE A 87 -4.21 -3.77 -11.32
C ILE A 87 -4.46 -5.11 -10.63
N HIS A 88 -5.54 -5.82 -10.96
CA HIS A 88 -5.86 -7.15 -10.42
C HIS A 88 -4.69 -8.11 -10.59
N LYS A 89 -4.13 -8.20 -11.80
CA LYS A 89 -2.94 -9.03 -12.09
C LYS A 89 -1.75 -8.65 -11.21
N SER A 90 -1.55 -7.36 -10.93
CA SER A 90 -0.44 -6.90 -10.09
C SER A 90 -0.60 -7.28 -8.62
N ILE A 91 -1.84 -7.29 -8.11
CA ILE A 91 -2.15 -7.58 -6.71
C ILE A 91 -2.11 -9.10 -6.45
N VAL A 92 -2.71 -9.89 -7.33
CA VAL A 92 -2.78 -11.37 -7.20
C VAL A 92 -1.41 -12.03 -7.05
N ARG A 93 -0.35 -11.43 -7.63
CA ARG A 93 1.02 -11.94 -7.53
C ARG A 93 1.51 -12.08 -6.09
N TYR A 94 0.96 -11.31 -5.15
CA TYR A 94 1.41 -11.27 -3.76
C TYR A 94 0.43 -11.95 -2.79
N GLY A 95 -0.74 -12.39 -3.26
CA GLY A 95 -1.75 -13.04 -2.44
C GLY A 95 -3.17 -12.76 -2.89
N LYS A 96 -4.13 -13.54 -2.36
CA LYS A 96 -5.57 -13.35 -2.63
C LYS A 96 -6.19 -12.30 -1.71
N GLU A 97 -5.69 -12.13 -0.49
CA GLU A 97 -6.25 -11.21 0.51
C GLU A 97 -6.28 -9.76 0.03
N GLY A 98 -5.15 -9.28 -0.53
CA GLY A 98 -5.09 -7.95 -1.13
C GLY A 98 -6.06 -7.76 -2.30
N LEU A 99 -6.30 -8.81 -3.12
CA LEU A 99 -7.28 -8.72 -4.19
C LEU A 99 -8.69 -8.60 -3.63
N THR A 100 -9.04 -9.39 -2.61
CA THR A 100 -10.36 -9.29 -1.95
C THR A 100 -10.62 -7.89 -1.40
N ARG A 101 -9.61 -7.26 -0.75
CA ARG A 101 -9.71 -5.86 -0.29
C ARG A 101 -9.92 -4.90 -1.46
N PHE A 102 -9.13 -5.04 -2.53
CA PHE A 102 -9.24 -4.18 -3.70
C PHE A 102 -10.61 -4.27 -4.39
N LEU A 103 -11.17 -5.49 -4.54
CA LEU A 103 -12.50 -5.68 -5.13
C LEU A 103 -13.62 -5.04 -4.29
N ALA A 104 -13.47 -5.02 -2.97
CA ALA A 104 -14.42 -4.33 -2.10
C ALA A 104 -14.36 -2.80 -2.31
N TRP A 105 -13.17 -2.23 -2.49
CA TRP A 105 -12.98 -0.81 -2.83
C TRP A 105 -13.47 -0.47 -4.23
N GLU A 106 -13.26 -1.36 -5.20
CA GLU A 106 -13.78 -1.20 -6.57
C GLU A 106 -15.30 -1.02 -6.55
N LYS A 107 -16.03 -1.83 -5.77
CA LYS A 107 -17.49 -1.69 -5.60
C LYS A 107 -17.90 -0.41 -4.86
N ALA A 108 -17.03 0.13 -4.01
CA ALA A 108 -17.34 1.28 -3.15
C ALA A 108 -17.00 2.63 -3.81
N PHE A 109 -15.99 2.66 -4.68
CA PHE A 109 -15.42 3.89 -5.23
C PHE A 109 -15.57 4.03 -6.75
N LEU A 110 -16.05 2.99 -7.45
CA LEU A 110 -16.43 3.03 -8.88
C LEU A 110 -17.92 2.66 -9.04
#